data_AF-A0A4Y2FNG1-F1
#
_entry.id   AF-A0A4Y2FNG1-F1
#
_cell.length_a   1.000
_cell.length_b   1.000
_cell.length_c   1.000
_cell.angle_alpha   90.00
_cell.angle_beta   90.00
_cell.angle_gamma   90.00
#
_symmetry.space_group_name_H-M   'P 1'
#
loop_
_entity.id
_entity.type
_entity.pdbx_description
1 polymer ?
#
loop_
_entity_poly.entity_id
_entity_poly.type
_entity_poly.pdbx_seq_one_letter_code
_entity_poly.pdbx_strand_id
1 'polypeptide(L)'
;MDGRILRKPVNLWYRGSAAEVLQGIPADKLKDLKTIEKALESRFGDSHLSQFYYTELKTRSQKPGESLQELAADVERLKSLAYAECPLDVRESLAA
;
A
#
# COMPACT_ATOMS: atom_id res chain seq x y z
N MET A 1 11.50 -26.37 -15.14
CA MET A 1 12.28 -25.45 -15.99
C MET A 1 11.27 -24.67 -16.81
N ASP A 2 11.12 -23.34 -16.79
CA ASP A 2 11.97 -22.23 -16.36
C ASP A 2 11.06 -21.16 -15.71
N GLY A 3 11.38 -20.80 -14.46
CA GLY A 3 10.63 -19.87 -13.62
C GLY A 3 11.37 -18.54 -13.49
N ARG A 4 11.35 -17.72 -14.54
CA ARG A 4 11.88 -16.34 -14.50
C ARG A 4 10.77 -15.32 -14.66
N ILE A 5 9.91 -15.23 -13.65
CA ILE A 5 9.25 -13.96 -13.36
C ILE A 5 10.33 -13.09 -12.71
N LEU A 6 10.79 -12.08 -13.42
CA LEU A 6 11.67 -11.04 -12.89
C LEU A 6 10.98 -10.38 -11.68
N ARG A 7 11.21 -10.92 -10.48
CA ARG A 7 11.09 -10.15 -9.24
C ARG A 7 12.20 -9.12 -9.27
N LYS A 8 11.93 -7.99 -9.93
CA LYS A 8 12.78 -6.81 -9.81
C LYS A 8 12.80 -6.43 -8.32
N PRO A 9 13.98 -6.18 -7.73
CA PRO A 9 14.07 -5.80 -6.32
C PRO A 9 13.20 -4.56 -6.09
N VAL A 10 12.40 -4.58 -5.02
CA VAL A 10 11.50 -3.49 -4.59
C VAL A 10 12.17 -2.10 -4.63
N ASN A 11 13.49 -2.04 -4.47
CA ASN A 11 14.29 -0.81 -4.53
C ASN A 11 14.29 -0.10 -5.92
N LEU A 12 14.09 -0.83 -7.02
CA LEU A 12 13.99 -0.24 -8.37
C LEU A 12 12.61 0.38 -8.66
N TRP A 13 11.55 -0.11 -7.99
CA TRP A 13 10.20 0.47 -8.10
C TRP A 13 10.15 1.87 -7.48
N TYR A 14 10.79 2.06 -6.33
CA TYR A 14 10.77 3.34 -5.61
C TYR A 14 11.54 4.45 -6.32
N ARG A 15 12.75 4.19 -6.86
CA ARG A 15 13.54 5.24 -7.52
C ARG A 15 12.90 5.78 -8.81
N GLY A 16 12.25 4.91 -9.60
CA GLY A 16 11.55 5.33 -10.82
C GLY A 16 10.26 6.10 -10.50
N SER A 17 9.44 5.58 -9.59
CA SER A 17 8.14 6.17 -9.24
C SER A 17 8.27 7.53 -8.54
N ALA A 18 9.27 7.70 -7.67
CA ALA A 18 9.51 8.99 -7.03
C ALA A 18 9.99 10.05 -8.03
N ALA A 19 10.84 9.67 -8.99
CA ALA A 19 11.30 10.59 -10.05
C ALA A 19 10.14 11.02 -10.96
N GLU A 20 9.19 10.13 -11.27
CA GLU A 20 7.97 10.46 -12.03
C GLU A 20 7.09 11.48 -11.30
N VAL A 21 6.93 11.33 -9.97
CA VAL A 21 6.19 12.31 -9.15
C VAL A 21 6.88 13.67 -9.19
N LEU A 22 8.21 13.71 -9.03
CA LEU A 22 8.97 14.96 -9.04
C LEU A 22 8.99 15.65 -10.41
N GLN A 23 8.98 14.89 -11.51
CA GLN A 23 8.86 15.42 -12.88
C GLN A 23 7.49 16.05 -13.16
N GLY A 24 6.44 15.61 -12.45
CA GLY A 24 5.10 16.20 -12.54
C GLY A 24 4.93 17.51 -11.77
N ILE A 25 5.89 17.87 -10.91
CA ILE A 25 5.85 19.13 -10.15
C ILE A 25 6.50 20.24 -11.00
N PRO A 26 5.82 21.39 -11.19
CA PRO A 26 6.41 22.54 -11.88
C PRO A 26 7.74 22.98 -11.27
N ALA A 27 8.73 23.31 -12.11
CA ALA A 27 10.10 23.59 -11.69
C ALA A 27 10.23 24.80 -10.74
N ASP A 28 9.32 25.77 -10.83
CA ASP A 28 9.20 26.92 -9.93
C ASP A 28 8.74 26.52 -8.52
N LYS A 29 8.00 25.41 -8.40
CA LYS A 29 7.49 24.85 -7.15
C LYS A 29 8.36 23.75 -6.55
N LEU A 30 9.32 23.20 -7.32
CA LEU A 30 10.32 22.25 -6.82
C LEU A 30 11.29 22.87 -5.79
N LYS A 31 11.25 24.19 -5.59
CA LYS A 31 11.99 24.87 -4.50
C LYS A 31 11.22 24.90 -3.19
N ASP A 32 9.92 24.61 -3.22
CA ASP A 32 9.07 24.55 -2.04
C ASP A 32 9.00 23.11 -1.52
N LEU A 33 9.70 22.87 -0.42
CA LEU A 33 9.75 21.57 0.24
C LEU A 33 8.35 21.04 0.59
N LYS A 34 7.42 21.91 1.02
CA LYS A 34 6.05 21.50 1.37
C LYS A 34 5.25 20.98 0.18
N THR A 35 5.52 21.52 -1.01
CA THR A 35 4.87 21.06 -2.24
C THR A 35 5.39 19.69 -2.65
N ILE A 36 6.70 19.44 -2.48
CA ILE A 36 7.31 18.13 -2.72
C ILE A 36 6.79 17.09 -1.72
N GLU A 37 6.80 17.42 -0.43
CA GLU A 37 6.30 16.53 0.63
C GLU A 37 4.85 16.11 0.37
N LYS A 38 3.95 17.06 0.11
CA LYS A 38 2.54 16.75 -0.19
C LYS A 38 2.36 15.89 -1.44
N ALA A 39 3.14 16.10 -2.48
CA ALA A 39 3.05 15.30 -3.70
C ALA A 39 3.51 13.86 -3.46
N LEU A 40 4.56 13.68 -2.66
CA LEU A 40 5.05 12.37 -2.25
C LEU A 40 4.07 11.69 -1.28
N GLU A 41 3.56 12.40 -0.27
CA GLU A 41 2.53 11.90 0.65
C GLU A 41 1.25 11.52 -0.10
N SER A 42 0.83 12.29 -1.11
CA SER A 42 -0.36 11.95 -1.90
C SER A 42 -0.18 10.67 -2.72
N ARG A 43 1.04 10.35 -3.14
CA ARG A 43 1.33 9.18 -3.99
C ARG A 43 1.74 7.95 -3.20
N PHE A 44 2.49 8.16 -2.11
CA PHE A 44 3.16 7.12 -1.34
C PHE A 44 2.74 7.09 0.13
N GLY A 45 1.97 8.08 0.59
CA GLY A 45 1.52 8.15 1.97
C GLY A 45 0.55 7.03 2.31
N ASP A 46 0.45 6.77 3.61
CA ASP A 46 -0.23 5.61 4.18
C ASP A 46 -1.74 5.58 3.85
N SER A 47 -2.34 6.73 3.58
CA SER A 47 -3.73 6.83 3.12
C SER A 47 -3.96 6.14 1.76
N HIS A 48 -3.00 6.25 0.83
CA HIS A 48 -3.10 5.56 -0.47
C HIS A 48 -2.83 4.06 -0.33
N LEU A 49 -1.93 3.66 0.57
CA LEU A 49 -1.69 2.26 0.92
C LEU A 49 -2.93 1.63 1.59
N SER A 50 -3.62 2.38 2.45
CA SER A 50 -4.86 1.93 3.11
C SER A 50 -5.97 1.61 2.11
N GLN A 51 -6.13 2.41 1.05
CA GLN A 51 -7.10 2.12 -0.03
C GLN A 51 -6.75 0.87 -0.85
N PHE A 52 -5.45 0.65 -1.09
CA PHE A 52 -4.97 -0.57 -1.74
C PHE A 52 -5.36 -1.80 -0.91
N TYR A 53 -5.05 -1.80 0.39
CA TYR A 53 -5.39 -2.91 1.29
C TYR A 53 -6.89 -3.06 1.50
N TYR A 54 -7.67 -1.98 1.49
CA TYR A 54 -9.13 -2.04 1.55
C TYR A 54 -9.70 -2.78 0.33
N THR A 55 -9.16 -2.50 -0.85
CA THR A 55 -9.56 -3.17 -2.10
C THR A 55 -9.14 -4.64 -2.07
N GLU A 56 -7.93 -4.94 -1.63
CA GLU A 56 -7.44 -6.31 -1.49
C GLU A 56 -8.30 -7.12 -0.51
N LEU A 57 -8.63 -6.55 0.66
CA LEU A 57 -9.53 -7.13 1.65
C LEU A 57 -10.92 -7.42 1.08
N LYS A 58 -11.52 -6.47 0.34
CA LYS A 58 -12.86 -6.62 -0.25
C LYS A 58 -12.94 -7.76 -1.28
N THR A 59 -11.83 -7.99 -1.99
CA THR A 59 -11.74 -9.03 -3.02
C THR A 59 -11.17 -10.34 -2.48
N ARG A 60 -10.83 -10.41 -1.19
CA ARG A 60 -10.21 -11.57 -0.59
C ARG A 60 -11.21 -12.72 -0.46
N SER A 61 -10.95 -13.80 -1.18
CA SER A 61 -11.67 -15.07 -1.07
C SER A 61 -10.68 -16.21 -0.89
N GLN A 62 -11.09 -17.29 -0.22
CA GLN A 62 -10.27 -18.50 -0.08
C GLN A 62 -9.80 -19.01 -1.44
N LYS A 63 -8.51 -19.36 -1.56
CA LYS A 63 -7.96 -19.97 -2.78
C LYS A 63 -8.05 -21.51 -2.70
N PRO A 64 -8.10 -22.23 -3.83
CA PRO A 64 -7.98 -23.68 -3.83
C PRO A 64 -6.68 -24.14 -3.16
N GLY A 65 -6.78 -25.02 -2.16
CA GLY A 65 -5.63 -25.54 -1.41
C GLY A 65 -5.12 -24.64 -0.29
N GLU A 66 -5.73 -23.47 -0.07
CA GLU A 66 -5.45 -22.60 1.07
C GLU A 66 -6.23 -23.06 2.31
N SER A 67 -5.55 -23.18 3.44
CA SER A 67 -6.20 -23.50 4.71
C SER A 67 -7.01 -22.32 5.23
N LEU A 68 -8.03 -22.61 6.06
CA LEU A 68 -8.81 -21.55 6.71
C LEU A 68 -7.96 -20.68 7.63
N GLN A 69 -6.92 -21.25 8.25
CA GLN A 69 -5.97 -20.54 9.10
C GLN A 69 -5.15 -19.51 8.31
N GLU A 70 -4.66 -19.90 7.13
CA GLU A 70 -3.93 -18.99 6.23
C GLU A 70 -4.83 -17.86 5.73
N LEU A 71 -6.07 -18.18 5.35
CA LEU A 71 -7.06 -17.17 4.98
C LEU A 71 -7.33 -16.20 6.13
N ALA A 72 -7.58 -16.71 7.34
CA ALA A 72 -7.89 -15.90 8.51
C ALA A 72 -6.73 -14.96 8.88
N ALA A 73 -5.50 -15.49 8.90
CA ALA A 73 -4.31 -14.70 9.18
C ALA A 73 -4.11 -13.58 8.13
N ASP A 74 -4.37 -13.87 6.86
CA ASP A 74 -4.23 -12.88 5.79
C ASP A 74 -5.34 -11.82 5.83
N VAL A 75 -6.58 -12.20 6.16
CA VAL A 75 -7.69 -11.26 6.38
C VAL A 75 -7.40 -10.34 7.58
N GLU A 76 -6.89 -10.88 8.69
CA GLU A 76 -6.54 -10.09 9.87
C GLU A 76 -5.39 -9.10 9.60
N ARG A 77 -4.38 -9.55 8.85
CA ARG A 77 -3.29 -8.70 8.35
C ARG A 77 -3.82 -7.58 7.47
N LEU A 78 -4.65 -7.90 6.47
CA LEU A 78 -5.21 -6.91 5.53
C LEU A 78 -6.11 -5.90 6.25
N LYS A 79 -6.89 -6.33 7.24
CA LYS A 79 -7.71 -5.45 8.07
C LYS A 79 -6.88 -4.46 8.87
N SER A 80 -5.78 -4.92 9.48
CA SER A 80 -4.86 -4.05 10.23
C SER A 80 -4.21 -2.99 9.34
N LEU A 81 -3.93 -3.33 8.08
CA LEU A 81 -3.33 -2.43 7.10
C LEU A 81 -4.33 -1.49 6.43
N ALA A 82 -5.56 -1.96 6.16
CA ALA A 82 -6.62 -1.17 5.53
C ALA A 82 -7.19 -0.09 6.47
N TYR A 83 -7.15 -0.34 7.78
CA TYR A 83 -7.65 0.57 8.82
C TYR A 83 -6.52 1.08 9.71
N ALA A 84 -5.30 1.19 9.20
CA ALA A 84 -4.13 1.64 9.97
C ALA A 84 -4.29 3.08 10.51
N GLU A 85 -4.96 3.93 9.73
CA GLU A 85 -5.26 5.33 10.07
C GLU A 85 -6.52 5.51 10.94
N CYS A 86 -7.28 4.44 11.19
CA CYS A 86 -8.46 4.53 12.06
C CYS A 86 -8.07 4.56 13.54
N PRO A 87 -8.86 5.23 14.39
CA PRO A 87 -8.72 5.16 15.84
C PRO A 87 -8.66 3.71 16.37
N LEU A 88 -7.90 3.50 17.45
CA LEU A 88 -7.62 2.16 18.02
C LEU A 88 -8.91 1.41 18.38
N ASP A 89 -9.91 2.10 18.92
CA ASP A 89 -11.23 1.57 19.27
C ASP A 89 -11.99 1.01 18.07
N VAL A 90 -11.90 1.67 16.92
CA VAL A 90 -12.46 1.18 15.65
C VAL A 90 -11.71 -0.07 15.21
N ARG A 91 -10.36 -0.07 15.30
CA ARG A 91 -9.52 -1.21 14.90
C ARG A 91 -9.76 -2.45 15.77
N GLU A 92 -9.94 -2.27 17.08
CA GLU A 92 -10.24 -3.35 18.03
C GLU A 92 -11.65 -3.92 17.82
N SER A 93 -12.65 -3.07 17.55
CA SER A 93 -14.02 -3.52 17.26
C SER A 93 -14.10 -4.41 16.02
N LEU A 94 -13.19 -4.20 15.06
CA LEU A 94 -13.09 -4.99 13.84
C LEU A 94 -12.32 -6.31 14.07
N ALA A 95 -11.60 -6.45 15.19
CA ALA A 95 -10.80 -7.62 15.58
C ALA A 95 -11.53 -8.65 16.45
N ALA A 96 -12.73 -8.32 16.93
CA ALA A 96 -13.66 -9.23 17.59
C ALA A 96 -14.50 -10.03 16.58
#